data_AF-A0A1I1XQA2-F1
#
_entry.id   AF-A0A1I1XQA2-F1
#
_cell.length_a   1.000
_cell.length_b   1.000
_cell.length_c   1.000
_cell.angle_alpha   90.00
_cell.angle_beta   90.00
_cell.angle_gamma   90.00
#
_symmetry.space_group_name_H-M   'P 1'
#
loop_
_entity.id
_entity.type
_entity.pdbx_description
1 polymer ?
#
loop_
_entity_poly.entity_id
_entity_poly.type
_entity_poly.pdbx_seq_one_letter_code
_entity_poly.pdbx_strand_id
1 'polypeptide(L)'
;MTSATTSGVTTVDLTATTTDTGTGTGTSEAPPTTSEAGSETVTTMGMTGTSAPTSTTTEGSTESTTTMGVETMSGGETATDSESGTEPPPPCMQGEVVCEGGEAKVCDGMGGFESSEPCEAACEPGVGCLHCVPDAPYCEGDVAMKCAPDGMSGEVVEDCDELQGISCNPDIGLCDGACVIENLQLNYIGCDYYPTITLQHDSYNSGTKVFAAVVANTADAPAAITITRGAMLIKEETVAAKSVKAITLPWIPALTKGLGPSAVVAEGAYRLRSDRPVTVYQYNLLYASASNDASLLLPVNAWTGDYVVASYPHFPQLDYPGFYAVTAREDGTTVTLAPSTTGNKVQAGGGVAADGTGVVVLDAGDVLQVASAPGGDLTGTGISADKPVQVIAGHKCTNVPTNVEACDHLEEAMFPYEALATEYIVVPPGQSPNGTPDHGQVVRFIAAEPNTTLTFVPDQGVPKVLAKAGDFVELVSTTARFKVSADKRFMVAQYMVGQGGGFGEADPSMLLATATEQYRKDYLFHAPPTWESNFVDIILKNGTTVSVDGQPVLAPVQIGMTGYSLARVKLDAGPLGDGNHTILGSDRVGIGVYGLQDFGSYWVVGGLDLDHL
;
A
#
# COMPACT_ATOMS: atom_id res chain seq x y z
N MET A 1 6.36 15.42 -77.24
CA MET A 1 7.05 16.59 -76.64
C MET A 1 6.12 17.10 -75.55
N THR A 2 6.39 17.12 -74.25
CA THR A 2 7.52 16.87 -73.33
C THR A 2 6.92 17.21 -71.95
N SER A 3 7.19 16.62 -70.79
CA SER A 3 7.67 15.30 -70.35
C SER A 3 7.29 15.26 -68.85
N ALA A 4 6.92 14.09 -68.34
CA ALA A 4 6.66 13.84 -66.93
C ALA A 4 7.94 13.45 -66.17
N THR A 5 7.96 13.59 -64.84
CA THR A 5 8.89 12.86 -63.98
C THR A 5 8.27 12.54 -62.62
N THR A 6 8.35 11.25 -62.28
CA THR A 6 8.00 10.55 -61.04
C THR A 6 9.27 10.00 -60.37
N SER A 7 9.09 9.44 -59.15
CA SER A 7 9.97 8.51 -58.41
C SER A 7 10.90 9.15 -57.37
N GLY A 8 11.17 8.56 -56.21
CA GLY A 8 10.81 7.26 -55.64
C GLY A 8 11.50 7.09 -54.28
N VAL A 9 10.90 6.27 -53.42
CA VAL A 9 11.37 5.87 -52.08
C VAL A 9 12.42 4.76 -52.21
N THR A 10 13.48 4.80 -51.40
CA THR A 10 14.47 3.72 -51.30
C THR A 10 14.68 3.33 -49.83
N THR A 11 14.31 2.10 -49.52
CA THR A 11 14.67 1.32 -48.32
C THR A 11 16.14 0.90 -48.38
N VAL A 12 16.86 0.94 -47.26
CA VAL A 12 18.18 0.29 -47.11
C VAL A 12 18.16 -0.62 -45.89
N ASP A 13 18.41 -1.89 -46.19
CA ASP A 13 18.54 -3.07 -45.34
C ASP A 13 19.95 -3.09 -44.70
N LEU A 14 20.07 -3.42 -43.41
CA LEU A 14 21.36 -3.54 -42.72
C LEU A 14 21.53 -4.96 -42.17
N THR A 15 22.09 -5.82 -43.02
CA THR A 15 22.63 -7.12 -42.63
C THR A 15 24.06 -6.99 -42.10
N ALA A 16 24.29 -7.49 -40.89
CA ALA A 16 25.59 -7.65 -40.26
C ALA A 16 26.46 -8.69 -41.00
N THR A 17 27.75 -8.41 -41.14
CA THR A 17 28.77 -9.44 -41.41
C THR A 17 30.07 -9.07 -40.72
N THR A 18 30.54 -10.01 -39.90
CA THR A 18 31.84 -10.05 -39.23
C THR A 18 32.94 -10.39 -40.23
N THR A 19 34.10 -9.72 -40.15
CA THR A 19 35.41 -10.38 -40.36
C THR A 19 36.54 -9.55 -39.76
N ASP A 20 37.33 -10.26 -38.97
CA ASP A 20 38.61 -9.95 -38.34
C ASP A 20 39.74 -9.83 -39.38
N THR A 21 40.71 -8.94 -39.14
CA THR A 21 42.14 -9.14 -39.48
C THR A 21 43.00 -8.00 -38.93
N GLY A 22 43.87 -8.34 -37.98
CA GLY A 22 44.84 -7.43 -37.39
C GLY A 22 46.08 -7.16 -38.25
N THR A 23 46.86 -6.17 -37.83
CA THR A 23 48.33 -6.13 -37.85
C THR A 23 48.80 -4.89 -37.09
N GLY A 24 49.62 -5.11 -36.06
CA GLY A 24 50.16 -4.05 -35.22
C GLY A 24 51.58 -3.63 -35.59
N THR A 25 52.04 -2.54 -34.98
CA THR A 25 53.43 -2.27 -34.57
C THR A 25 53.40 -1.16 -33.52
N GLY A 26 54.10 -1.38 -32.40
CA GLY A 26 54.08 -0.49 -31.22
C GLY A 26 55.38 0.24 -30.94
N THR A 27 55.38 0.96 -29.83
CA THR A 27 56.44 1.42 -28.89
C THR A 27 55.84 2.62 -28.13
N SER A 28 56.08 2.97 -26.87
CA SER A 28 56.87 2.48 -25.73
C SER A 28 56.41 3.27 -24.49
N GLU A 29 56.49 2.64 -23.31
CA GLU A 29 56.78 3.21 -21.98
C GLU A 29 55.80 4.14 -21.23
N ALA A 30 55.57 3.74 -19.97
CA ALA A 30 54.85 4.41 -18.90
C ALA A 30 55.84 5.11 -17.91
N PRO A 31 55.38 5.50 -16.69
CA PRO A 31 55.16 6.85 -16.16
C PRO A 31 56.36 7.37 -15.31
N PRO A 32 56.28 8.49 -14.55
CA PRO A 32 55.93 8.36 -13.12
C PRO A 32 55.32 9.64 -12.44
N THR A 33 55.41 9.63 -11.11
CA THR A 33 54.60 10.13 -9.99
C THR A 33 55.07 11.42 -9.28
N THR A 34 54.31 11.83 -8.23
CA THR A 34 54.73 12.41 -6.91
C THR A 34 55.18 13.90 -6.86
N SER A 35 55.02 14.71 -5.79
CA SER A 35 54.69 14.54 -4.34
C SER A 35 54.62 15.92 -3.61
N GLU A 36 53.95 15.97 -2.44
CA GLU A 36 54.33 16.62 -1.14
C GLU A 36 54.67 18.13 -1.05
N ALA A 37 54.60 18.86 0.09
CA ALA A 37 54.11 18.72 1.46
C ALA A 37 54.22 20.13 2.12
N GLY A 38 53.65 20.32 3.32
CA GLY A 38 53.97 21.48 4.16
C GLY A 38 53.23 21.52 5.50
N SER A 39 53.95 21.25 6.59
CA SER A 39 53.56 21.37 8.01
C SER A 39 54.30 22.56 8.63
N GLU A 40 53.72 23.23 9.64
CA GLU A 40 54.40 23.63 10.91
C GLU A 40 53.48 24.41 11.91
N THR A 41 53.25 23.77 13.07
CA THR A 41 53.41 24.19 14.50
C THR A 41 52.83 25.47 15.19
N VAL A 42 52.17 25.17 16.35
CA VAL A 42 52.27 25.74 17.74
C VAL A 42 51.48 27.01 18.13
N THR A 43 50.60 26.90 19.14
CA THR A 43 50.75 27.46 20.52
C THR A 43 49.65 26.95 21.48
N THR A 44 50.05 26.73 22.73
CA THR A 44 49.44 26.11 23.92
C THR A 44 48.62 27.07 24.80
N MET A 45 47.60 26.55 25.52
CA MET A 45 47.14 26.85 26.91
C MET A 45 45.81 26.07 27.10
N GLY A 46 45.48 25.33 28.15
CA GLY A 46 46.08 25.02 29.44
C GLY A 46 44.95 24.74 30.45
N MET A 47 44.95 23.54 31.06
CA MET A 47 44.32 23.17 32.36
C MET A 47 42.78 23.20 32.47
N THR A 48 42.04 22.40 33.26
CA THR A 48 42.21 21.29 34.23
C THR A 48 40.78 20.92 34.67
N GLY A 49 40.51 19.70 35.13
CA GLY A 49 39.31 19.50 35.98
C GLY A 49 38.72 18.09 36.07
N THR A 50 39.48 17.15 36.62
CA THR A 50 38.98 15.91 37.22
C THR A 50 37.91 16.20 38.28
N SER A 51 36.80 15.46 38.32
CA SER A 51 36.29 14.77 39.53
C SER A 51 34.94 14.07 39.29
N ALA A 52 34.94 12.75 39.40
CA ALA A 52 33.86 12.03 40.07
C ALA A 52 33.89 12.39 41.57
N PRO A 53 32.76 12.26 42.26
CA PRO A 53 32.78 11.25 43.34
C PRO A 53 31.47 10.45 43.48
N THR A 54 31.70 9.25 43.98
CA THR A 54 30.77 8.31 44.61
C THR A 54 30.25 8.83 45.95
N SER A 55 29.07 8.35 46.37
CA SER A 55 28.72 7.83 47.72
C SER A 55 27.42 8.37 48.37
N THR A 56 26.41 7.49 48.40
CA THR A 56 25.60 6.99 49.55
C THR A 56 25.20 7.91 50.72
N THR A 57 23.89 7.98 51.01
CA THR A 57 23.14 7.42 52.20
C THR A 57 21.83 8.22 52.39
N THR A 58 20.65 7.60 52.29
CA THR A 58 19.81 6.93 53.32
C THR A 58 18.96 7.88 54.18
N GLU A 59 17.65 7.88 53.90
CA GLU A 59 16.46 7.99 54.78
C GLU A 59 15.26 8.06 53.80
N GLY A 60 14.20 7.25 53.82
CA GLY A 60 13.50 6.61 54.92
C GLY A 60 12.08 7.17 54.97
N SER A 61 11.13 6.61 54.21
CA SER A 61 9.69 6.78 54.45
C SER A 61 8.87 5.79 53.62
N THR A 62 8.36 4.78 54.32
CA THR A 62 7.24 3.91 53.97
C THR A 62 5.94 4.71 53.82
N GLU A 63 5.15 4.43 52.79
CA GLU A 63 3.70 4.68 52.84
C GLU A 63 2.93 3.45 52.35
N SER A 64 1.97 3.06 53.20
CA SER A 64 1.20 1.84 53.17
C SER A 64 -0.11 2.03 52.43
N THR A 65 -0.47 0.95 51.73
CA THR A 65 -1.78 0.64 51.16
C THR A 65 -2.88 0.74 52.22
N THR A 66 -3.93 1.50 51.91
CA THR A 66 -5.11 1.67 52.77
C THR A 66 -6.11 0.55 52.52
N THR A 67 -6.30 -0.31 53.52
CA THR A 67 -7.37 -1.31 53.58
C THR A 67 -8.52 -0.72 54.39
N MET A 68 -9.72 -0.59 53.79
CA MET A 68 -10.94 -0.26 54.54
C MET A 68 -11.59 -1.54 55.03
N GLY A 69 -11.50 -1.78 56.34
CA GLY A 69 -12.33 -2.73 57.05
C GLY A 69 -13.68 -2.12 57.39
N VAL A 70 -14.75 -2.89 57.23
CA VAL A 70 -16.06 -2.62 57.82
C VAL A 70 -16.34 -3.75 58.80
N GLU A 71 -16.34 -3.40 60.08
CA GLU A 71 -16.69 -4.27 61.20
C GLU A 71 -18.21 -4.47 61.28
N THR A 72 -18.62 -5.73 61.43
CA THR A 72 -20.00 -6.14 61.63
C THR A 72 -20.34 -6.07 63.13
N MET A 73 -21.32 -5.24 63.47
CA MET A 73 -21.93 -5.17 64.80
C MET A 73 -22.94 -6.30 65.00
N SER A 74 -22.88 -6.91 66.18
CA SER A 74 -23.83 -7.88 66.72
C SER A 74 -25.11 -7.19 67.23
N GLY A 75 -26.26 -7.79 66.95
CA GLY A 75 -27.56 -7.47 67.54
C GLY A 75 -28.51 -8.63 67.29
N GLY A 76 -28.73 -9.45 68.32
CA GLY A 76 -29.65 -10.57 68.26
C GLY A 76 -31.09 -10.14 68.51
N GLU A 77 -32.02 -10.82 67.84
CA GLU A 77 -33.38 -11.03 68.35
C GLU A 77 -33.91 -12.39 67.90
N THR A 78 -34.55 -13.04 68.85
CA THR A 78 -35.03 -14.41 68.86
C THR A 78 -36.29 -14.54 68.01
N ALA A 79 -36.37 -15.53 67.11
CA ALA A 79 -37.64 -15.97 66.54
C ALA A 79 -37.61 -17.48 66.27
N THR A 80 -38.18 -18.20 67.24
CA THR A 80 -39.04 -19.38 67.09
C THR A 80 -38.69 -20.42 66.02
N ASP A 81 -38.25 -21.58 66.52
CA ASP A 81 -38.51 -22.89 65.94
C ASP A 81 -39.94 -22.97 65.40
N SER A 82 -40.06 -23.26 64.12
CA SER A 82 -41.27 -23.75 63.49
C SER A 82 -40.82 -24.66 62.36
N GLU A 83 -40.70 -25.94 62.70
CA GLU A 83 -40.71 -27.04 61.74
C GLU A 83 -41.88 -26.85 60.77
N SER A 84 -41.56 -26.43 59.55
CA SER A 84 -42.39 -26.63 58.38
C SER A 84 -41.51 -27.43 57.43
N GLY A 85 -41.72 -28.75 57.41
CA GLY A 85 -41.00 -29.66 56.55
C GLY A 85 -41.07 -29.20 55.10
N THR A 86 -39.93 -28.80 54.55
CA THR A 86 -39.63 -29.09 53.16
C THR A 86 -39.11 -30.51 53.15
N GLU A 87 -39.95 -31.41 52.63
CA GLU A 87 -39.52 -32.72 52.14
C GLU A 87 -38.16 -32.56 51.45
N PRO A 88 -37.15 -33.41 51.72
CA PRO A 88 -35.92 -33.37 50.95
C PRO A 88 -36.31 -33.47 49.47
N PRO A 89 -35.73 -32.64 48.58
CA PRO A 89 -36.10 -32.66 47.17
C PRO A 89 -36.06 -34.12 46.69
N PRO A 90 -37.09 -34.57 45.96
CA PRO A 90 -37.16 -35.97 45.55
C PRO A 90 -35.86 -36.35 44.83
N PRO A 91 -35.30 -37.54 45.13
CA PRO A 91 -34.07 -37.97 44.48
C PRO A 91 -34.28 -37.94 42.95
N CYS A 92 -33.33 -37.37 42.23
CA CYS A 92 -33.35 -37.32 40.77
C CYS A 92 -33.50 -38.73 40.20
N MET A 93 -34.15 -38.83 39.04
CA MET A 93 -34.51 -40.11 38.45
C MET A 93 -33.25 -40.91 38.11
N GLN A 94 -33.29 -42.24 38.27
CA GLN A 94 -32.14 -43.07 37.93
C GLN A 94 -31.72 -42.83 36.46
N GLY A 95 -30.43 -42.51 36.25
CA GLY A 95 -29.87 -42.17 34.94
C GLY A 95 -30.05 -40.71 34.51
N GLU A 96 -30.71 -39.86 35.30
CA GLU A 96 -30.78 -38.42 35.08
C GLU A 96 -29.41 -37.78 35.32
N VAL A 97 -29.01 -36.86 34.43
CA VAL A 97 -27.77 -36.10 34.56
C VAL A 97 -28.07 -34.77 35.23
N VAL A 98 -27.43 -34.50 36.36
CA VAL A 98 -27.54 -33.22 37.07
C VAL A 98 -26.18 -32.55 37.16
N CYS A 99 -26.17 -31.22 37.14
CA CYS A 99 -24.95 -30.42 37.16
C CYS A 99 -24.78 -29.76 38.53
N GLU A 100 -23.73 -30.13 39.24
CA GLU A 100 -23.42 -29.60 40.57
C GLU A 100 -21.94 -29.23 40.67
N GLY A 101 -21.64 -27.96 40.94
CA GLY A 101 -20.26 -27.51 41.16
C GLY A 101 -19.36 -27.62 39.92
N GLY A 102 -19.93 -27.61 38.72
CA GLY A 102 -19.18 -27.82 37.47
C GLY A 102 -18.96 -29.29 37.09
N GLU A 103 -19.55 -30.23 37.83
CA GLU A 103 -19.50 -31.66 37.52
C GLU A 103 -20.85 -32.15 36.98
N ALA A 104 -20.81 -32.98 35.94
CA ALA A 104 -21.93 -33.78 35.48
C ALA A 104 -22.02 -35.05 36.33
N LYS A 105 -23.13 -35.22 37.05
CA LYS A 105 -23.37 -36.36 37.92
C LYS A 105 -24.57 -37.15 37.44
N VAL A 106 -24.44 -38.48 37.38
CA VAL A 106 -25.54 -39.38 36.99
C VAL A 106 -26.20 -39.95 38.23
N CYS A 107 -27.51 -39.78 38.34
CA CYS A 107 -28.28 -40.14 39.52
C CYS A 107 -28.49 -41.65 39.67
N ASP A 108 -28.30 -42.18 40.88
CA ASP A 108 -28.48 -43.61 41.18
C ASP A 108 -29.94 -44.01 41.50
N GLY A 109 -30.85 -43.03 41.58
CA GLY A 109 -32.26 -43.23 41.93
C GLY A 109 -32.53 -43.50 43.42
N MET A 110 -31.51 -43.48 44.27
CA MET A 110 -31.59 -43.67 45.74
C MET A 110 -31.17 -42.43 46.54
N GLY A 111 -30.92 -41.31 45.85
CA GLY A 111 -30.48 -40.04 46.45
C GLY A 111 -28.97 -39.83 46.44
N GLY A 112 -28.23 -40.64 45.68
CA GLY A 112 -26.80 -40.49 45.42
C GLY A 112 -26.48 -40.43 43.92
N PHE A 113 -25.19 -40.54 43.60
CA PHE A 113 -24.66 -40.48 42.23
C PHE A 113 -23.87 -41.75 41.91
N GLU A 114 -24.15 -42.36 40.77
CA GLU A 114 -23.41 -43.55 40.28
C GLU A 114 -22.12 -43.18 39.54
N SER A 115 -22.06 -41.98 38.96
CA SER A 115 -20.85 -41.39 38.39
C SER A 115 -20.82 -39.87 38.59
N SER A 116 -19.61 -39.33 38.60
CA SER A 116 -19.35 -37.88 38.54
C SER A 116 -18.20 -37.66 37.57
N GLU A 117 -18.36 -36.69 36.68
CA GLU A 117 -17.34 -36.23 35.74
C GLU A 117 -17.21 -34.71 35.83
N PRO A 118 -16.00 -34.16 36.09
CA PRO A 118 -15.78 -32.73 36.05
C PRO A 118 -15.81 -32.22 34.61
N CYS A 119 -16.59 -31.16 34.36
CA CYS A 119 -16.70 -30.56 33.04
C CYS A 119 -15.68 -29.44 32.88
N GLU A 120 -14.88 -29.48 31.80
CA GLU A 120 -13.84 -28.47 31.54
C GLU A 120 -14.40 -27.11 31.13
N ALA A 121 -15.50 -27.09 30.35
CA ALA A 121 -16.12 -25.86 29.87
C ALA A 121 -17.41 -25.50 30.63
N ALA A 122 -18.45 -26.33 30.48
CA ALA A 122 -19.75 -26.11 31.12
C ALA A 122 -20.47 -27.44 31.35
N CYS A 123 -21.43 -27.44 32.27
CA CYS A 123 -22.31 -28.59 32.52
C CYS A 123 -23.76 -28.16 32.28
N GLU A 124 -24.49 -28.93 31.45
CA GLU A 124 -25.91 -28.71 31.18
C GLU A 124 -26.78 -29.86 31.73
N PRO A 125 -27.78 -29.58 32.60
CA PRO A 125 -28.65 -30.62 33.13
C PRO A 125 -29.35 -31.44 32.03
N GLY A 126 -29.40 -32.76 32.21
CA GLY A 126 -29.96 -33.70 31.23
C GLY A 126 -29.06 -34.01 30.03
N VAL A 127 -27.96 -33.28 29.83
CA VAL A 127 -26.98 -33.49 28.75
C VAL A 127 -25.64 -33.95 29.32
N GLY A 128 -25.12 -33.27 30.33
CA GLY A 128 -23.81 -33.51 30.93
C GLY A 128 -22.78 -32.46 30.55
N CYS A 129 -21.51 -32.87 30.42
CA CYS A 129 -20.43 -31.95 30.11
C CYS A 129 -20.50 -31.50 28.65
N LEU A 130 -20.52 -30.18 28.47
CA LEU A 130 -20.42 -29.54 27.17
C LEU A 130 -18.94 -29.38 26.80
N HIS A 131 -18.67 -29.41 25.50
CA HIS A 131 -17.34 -29.15 24.95
C HIS A 131 -16.95 -27.67 25.10
N CYS A 132 -17.91 -26.78 24.91
CA CYS A 132 -17.76 -25.34 25.00
C CYS A 132 -19.05 -24.69 25.52
N VAL A 133 -18.97 -23.43 25.95
CA VAL A 133 -20.16 -22.67 26.39
C VAL A 133 -21.00 -22.35 25.15
N PRO A 134 -22.30 -22.72 25.09
CA PRO A 134 -23.14 -22.52 23.91
C PRO A 134 -23.12 -21.08 23.40
N ASP A 135 -23.01 -20.92 22.08
CA ASP A 135 -22.92 -19.65 21.35
C ASP A 135 -21.71 -18.74 21.73
N ALA A 136 -20.86 -19.15 22.68
CA ALA A 136 -19.72 -18.37 23.10
C ALA A 136 -18.51 -18.56 22.16
N PRO A 137 -17.70 -17.52 21.95
CA PRO A 137 -16.40 -17.66 21.32
C PRO A 137 -15.41 -18.37 22.26
N TYR A 138 -14.51 -19.15 21.69
CA TYR A 138 -13.41 -19.80 22.41
C TYR A 138 -12.23 -20.05 21.46
N CYS A 139 -11.05 -20.38 22.02
CA CYS A 139 -9.86 -20.67 21.22
C CYS A 139 -9.57 -22.16 21.17
N GLU A 140 -9.21 -22.67 19.99
CA GLU A 140 -8.58 -23.97 19.80
C GLU A 140 -7.19 -23.77 19.19
N GLY A 141 -6.16 -23.68 20.04
CA GLY A 141 -4.84 -23.18 19.61
C GLY A 141 -4.94 -21.72 19.19
N ASP A 142 -4.43 -21.40 18.00
CA ASP A 142 -4.54 -20.06 17.38
C ASP A 142 -5.74 -19.93 16.42
N VAL A 143 -6.75 -20.80 16.57
CA VAL A 143 -7.99 -20.70 15.81
C VAL A 143 -9.10 -20.15 16.70
N ALA A 144 -9.74 -19.08 16.27
CA ALA A 144 -10.95 -18.55 16.90
C ALA A 144 -12.16 -19.39 16.49
N MET A 145 -12.84 -19.94 17.49
CA MET A 145 -13.97 -20.85 17.33
C MET A 145 -15.23 -20.21 17.90
N LYS A 146 -16.39 -20.59 17.35
CA LYS A 146 -17.69 -20.29 17.95
C LYS A 146 -18.38 -21.58 18.31
N CYS A 147 -18.80 -21.70 19.57
CA CYS A 147 -19.50 -22.87 20.05
C CYS A 147 -20.90 -22.98 19.43
N ALA A 148 -21.29 -24.18 19.02
CA ALA A 148 -22.62 -24.48 18.55
C ALA A 148 -23.66 -24.27 19.67
N PRO A 149 -24.94 -24.01 19.33
CA PRO A 149 -25.99 -23.82 20.34
C PRO A 149 -26.23 -25.01 21.27
N ASP A 150 -25.80 -26.21 20.88
CA ASP A 150 -25.89 -27.42 21.70
C ASP A 150 -24.69 -27.61 22.64
N GLY A 151 -23.65 -26.79 22.53
CA GLY A 151 -22.43 -26.88 23.35
C GLY A 151 -21.51 -28.05 23.01
N MET A 152 -21.82 -28.84 21.97
CA MET A 152 -21.15 -30.12 21.69
C MET A 152 -20.12 -30.02 20.55
N SER A 153 -20.09 -28.91 19.83
CA SER A 153 -19.18 -28.69 18.71
C SER A 153 -18.87 -27.21 18.55
N GLY A 154 -17.79 -26.89 17.84
CA GLY A 154 -17.48 -25.53 17.43
C GLY A 154 -17.36 -25.41 15.92
N GLU A 155 -17.63 -24.21 15.40
CA GLU A 155 -17.33 -23.81 14.03
C GLU A 155 -16.14 -22.84 14.02
N VAL A 156 -15.26 -22.99 13.02
CA VAL A 156 -14.14 -22.06 12.83
C VAL A 156 -14.71 -20.71 12.43
N VAL A 157 -14.39 -19.68 13.21
CA VAL A 157 -14.69 -18.27 12.88
C VAL A 157 -13.56 -17.70 12.05
N GLU A 158 -12.32 -17.83 12.54
CA GLU A 158 -11.14 -17.24 11.92
C GLU A 158 -9.88 -18.02 12.34
N ASP A 159 -8.93 -18.14 11.41
CA ASP A 159 -7.58 -18.66 11.66
C ASP A 159 -6.65 -17.47 11.93
N CYS A 160 -6.12 -17.35 13.14
CA CYS A 160 -5.33 -16.20 13.54
C CYS A 160 -3.93 -16.27 12.91
N ASP A 161 -3.61 -15.37 11.98
CA ASP A 161 -2.34 -15.40 11.25
C ASP A 161 -1.16 -15.01 12.17
N GLU A 162 -0.48 -16.01 12.72
CA GLU A 162 0.71 -15.83 13.58
C GLU A 162 1.81 -15.00 12.90
N LEU A 163 1.94 -15.05 11.56
CA LEU A 163 2.93 -14.26 10.84
C LEU A 163 2.61 -12.75 10.85
N GLN A 164 1.36 -12.41 11.16
CA GLN A 164 0.93 -11.05 11.40
C GLN A 164 0.93 -10.68 12.89
N GLY A 165 1.49 -11.54 13.75
CA GLY A 165 1.49 -11.33 15.20
C GLY A 165 0.07 -11.38 15.78
N ILE A 166 -0.84 -12.11 15.12
CA ILE A 166 -2.21 -12.32 15.55
C ILE A 166 -2.27 -13.70 16.20
N SER A 167 -2.90 -13.78 17.37
CA SER A 167 -3.08 -15.01 18.14
C SER A 167 -4.49 -15.08 18.69
N CYS A 168 -5.02 -16.28 18.93
CA CYS A 168 -6.33 -16.38 19.57
C CYS A 168 -6.23 -16.04 21.06
N ASN A 169 -6.92 -14.98 21.50
CA ASN A 169 -6.90 -14.54 22.88
C ASN A 169 -7.89 -15.37 23.73
N PRO A 170 -7.42 -16.20 24.68
CA PRO A 170 -8.28 -17.13 25.41
C PRO A 170 -9.29 -16.44 26.34
N ASP A 171 -9.07 -15.17 26.71
CA ASP A 171 -9.99 -14.43 27.57
C ASP A 171 -11.25 -13.97 26.83
N ILE A 172 -11.17 -13.80 25.51
CA ILE A 172 -12.28 -13.34 24.66
C ILE A 172 -12.69 -14.34 23.58
N GLY A 173 -11.89 -15.36 23.31
CA GLY A 173 -12.16 -16.40 22.30
C GLY A 173 -12.05 -15.94 20.85
N LEU A 174 -11.36 -14.82 20.59
CA LEU A 174 -11.25 -14.18 19.28
C LEU A 174 -9.78 -13.89 18.95
N CYS A 175 -9.48 -13.73 17.65
CA CYS A 175 -8.18 -13.28 17.21
C CYS A 175 -7.87 -11.87 17.74
N ASP A 176 -6.67 -11.69 18.29
CA ASP A 176 -6.21 -10.44 18.87
C ASP A 176 -4.76 -10.16 18.45
N GLY A 177 -4.40 -8.88 18.37
CA GLY A 177 -3.10 -8.42 17.89
C GLY A 177 -3.18 -7.08 17.15
N ALA A 178 -2.04 -6.42 16.97
CA ALA A 178 -1.98 -5.10 16.33
C ALA A 178 -2.40 -5.11 14.84
N CYS A 179 -2.40 -6.29 14.22
CA CYS A 179 -2.73 -6.49 12.81
C CYS A 179 -4.13 -7.06 12.56
N VAL A 180 -4.90 -7.30 13.62
CA VAL A 180 -6.32 -7.63 13.50
C VAL A 180 -7.05 -6.45 12.87
N ILE A 181 -7.99 -6.73 11.97
CA ILE A 181 -8.61 -5.69 11.12
C ILE A 181 -9.34 -4.62 11.95
N GLU A 182 -9.94 -5.00 13.08
CA GLU A 182 -10.62 -4.11 14.02
C GLU A 182 -9.66 -3.12 14.71
N ASN A 183 -8.38 -3.49 14.83
CA ASN A 183 -7.33 -2.65 15.41
C ASN A 183 -6.63 -1.77 14.36
N LEU A 184 -6.84 -2.05 13.06
CA LEU A 184 -6.28 -1.27 11.97
C LEU A 184 -7.21 -0.12 11.59
N GLN A 185 -6.62 1.03 11.32
CA GLN A 185 -7.33 2.14 10.68
C GLN A 185 -7.38 1.89 9.17
N LEU A 186 -8.44 2.38 8.52
CA LEU A 186 -8.55 2.36 7.06
C LEU A 186 -7.65 3.46 6.48
N ASN A 187 -6.38 3.11 6.29
CA ASN A 187 -5.38 3.94 5.64
C ASN A 187 -4.32 3.05 4.97
N TYR A 188 -3.26 3.65 4.43
CA TYR A 188 -2.16 2.97 3.75
C TYR A 188 -1.19 2.20 4.68
N ILE A 189 -1.48 2.14 5.99
CA ILE A 189 -0.69 1.45 7.01
C ILE A 189 -1.45 0.20 7.45
N GLY A 190 -0.81 -0.96 7.30
CA GLY A 190 -1.43 -2.25 7.61
C GLY A 190 -0.40 -3.37 7.69
N CYS A 191 -0.85 -4.60 7.61
CA CYS A 191 -0.01 -5.77 7.88
C CYS A 191 -0.03 -6.85 6.79
N ASP A 192 -0.86 -6.71 5.75
CA ASP A 192 -0.98 -7.67 4.64
C ASP A 192 -1.03 -6.88 3.33
N TYR A 193 -0.10 -7.15 2.42
CA TYR A 193 0.08 -6.44 1.16
C TYR A 193 0.39 -7.40 0.04
N TYR A 194 0.05 -7.02 -1.20
CA TYR A 194 0.37 -7.83 -2.37
C TYR A 194 1.23 -7.08 -3.40
N PRO A 195 2.55 -6.99 -3.20
CA PRO A 195 3.46 -6.53 -4.25
C PRO A 195 3.26 -7.34 -5.52
N THR A 196 2.85 -6.66 -6.60
CA THR A 196 2.39 -7.31 -7.83
C THR A 196 3.20 -6.75 -8.99
N ILE A 197 3.93 -7.64 -9.65
CA ILE A 197 4.71 -7.29 -10.83
C ILE A 197 3.76 -6.99 -11.99
N THR A 198 4.02 -5.89 -12.69
CA THR A 198 3.27 -5.51 -13.89
C THR A 198 4.17 -5.51 -15.13
N LEU A 199 3.57 -5.20 -16.29
CA LEU A 199 4.28 -5.08 -17.55
C LEU A 199 5.37 -4.01 -17.49
N GLN A 200 6.58 -4.41 -17.86
CA GLN A 200 7.74 -3.55 -17.97
C GLN A 200 8.44 -3.80 -19.30
N HIS A 201 9.23 -2.85 -19.78
CA HIS A 201 10.06 -3.04 -20.95
C HIS A 201 10.99 -4.26 -20.77
N ASP A 202 10.97 -5.21 -21.71
CA ASP A 202 11.54 -6.56 -21.52
C ASP A 202 13.03 -6.59 -21.12
N SER A 203 13.79 -5.58 -21.54
CA SER A 203 15.22 -5.42 -21.18
C SER A 203 15.47 -4.94 -19.75
N TYR A 204 14.44 -4.44 -19.06
CA TYR A 204 14.53 -3.88 -17.71
C TYR A 204 14.15 -4.88 -16.62
N ASN A 205 14.16 -6.16 -16.96
CA ASN A 205 13.77 -7.25 -16.06
C ASN A 205 14.97 -8.15 -15.68
N SER A 206 16.18 -7.56 -15.58
CA SER A 206 17.42 -8.29 -15.26
C SER A 206 18.56 -7.40 -14.74
N GLY A 207 19.59 -8.01 -14.14
CA GLY A 207 20.79 -7.31 -13.71
C GLY A 207 20.52 -6.31 -12.59
N THR A 208 20.88 -5.05 -12.79
CA THR A 208 20.64 -3.95 -11.83
C THR A 208 19.22 -3.39 -11.87
N LYS A 209 18.36 -3.92 -12.76
CA LYS A 209 16.96 -3.52 -12.92
C LYS A 209 16.10 -4.43 -12.05
N VAL A 210 15.75 -3.92 -10.87
CA VAL A 210 15.22 -4.71 -9.76
C VAL A 210 13.86 -4.20 -9.33
N PHE A 211 12.89 -5.10 -9.27
CA PHE A 211 11.61 -4.89 -8.60
C PHE A 211 11.77 -5.02 -7.09
N ALA A 212 11.16 -4.14 -6.32
CA ALA A 212 11.28 -4.18 -4.86
C ALA A 212 10.01 -3.70 -4.15
N ALA A 213 9.76 -4.30 -2.98
CA ALA A 213 8.86 -3.76 -1.98
C ALA A 213 9.69 -2.97 -0.95
N VAL A 214 9.41 -1.69 -0.79
CA VAL A 214 10.08 -0.81 0.17
C VAL A 214 9.16 -0.64 1.37
N VAL A 215 9.58 -1.20 2.51
CA VAL A 215 8.75 -1.33 3.72
C VAL A 215 9.19 -0.31 4.75
N ALA A 216 8.29 0.58 5.15
CA ALA A 216 8.52 1.59 6.18
C ALA A 216 7.87 1.17 7.50
N ASN A 217 8.67 1.09 8.56
CA ASN A 217 8.24 0.76 9.90
C ASN A 217 8.27 2.02 10.79
N THR A 218 7.10 2.56 11.11
CA THR A 218 6.93 3.72 11.99
C THR A 218 6.85 3.32 13.47
N ALA A 219 6.85 2.04 13.81
CA ALA A 219 6.78 1.57 15.19
C ALA A 219 8.11 1.77 15.94
N ASP A 220 8.03 1.75 17.28
CA ASP A 220 9.18 1.82 18.19
C ASP A 220 9.88 0.47 18.40
N ALA A 221 9.48 -0.56 17.65
CA ALA A 221 10.09 -1.89 17.69
C ALA A 221 10.21 -2.50 16.27
N PRO A 222 11.17 -3.41 16.03
CA PRO A 222 11.41 -4.00 14.71
C PRO A 222 10.21 -4.80 14.21
N ALA A 223 9.87 -4.68 12.92
CA ALA A 223 8.84 -5.46 12.25
C ALA A 223 9.45 -6.71 11.59
N ALA A 224 8.83 -7.87 11.81
CA ALA A 224 9.13 -9.10 11.11
C ALA A 224 8.28 -9.19 9.85
N ILE A 225 8.92 -9.36 8.69
CA ILE A 225 8.28 -9.40 7.38
C ILE A 225 8.47 -10.79 6.78
N THR A 226 7.38 -11.42 6.37
CA THR A 226 7.36 -12.70 5.65
C THR A 226 6.74 -12.50 4.29
N ILE A 227 7.49 -12.85 3.23
CA ILE A 227 7.04 -12.72 1.84
C ILE A 227 6.91 -14.10 1.22
N THR A 228 5.71 -14.42 0.73
CA THR A 228 5.41 -15.67 0.02
C THR A 228 4.93 -15.41 -1.40
N ARG A 229 4.92 -16.46 -2.22
CA ARG A 229 4.24 -16.54 -3.50
C ARG A 229 3.51 -17.88 -3.54
N GLY A 230 2.18 -17.85 -3.49
CA GLY A 230 1.41 -19.02 -3.09
C GLY A 230 1.91 -19.56 -1.74
N ALA A 231 2.10 -20.88 -1.64
CA ALA A 231 2.68 -21.52 -0.46
C ALA A 231 4.22 -21.39 -0.36
N MET A 232 4.90 -20.87 -1.38
CA MET A 232 6.36 -20.79 -1.40
C MET A 232 6.86 -19.59 -0.59
N LEU A 233 7.72 -19.85 0.41
CA LEU A 233 8.47 -18.80 1.08
C LEU A 233 9.51 -18.19 0.13
N ILE A 234 9.46 -16.87 -0.05
CA ILE A 234 10.38 -16.12 -0.91
C ILE A 234 11.46 -15.47 -0.06
N LYS A 235 11.07 -14.75 0.99
CA LYS A 235 11.98 -14.05 1.90
C LYS A 235 11.38 -13.90 3.30
N GLU A 236 12.27 -13.84 4.29
CA GLU A 236 11.99 -13.32 5.62
C GLU A 236 12.98 -12.19 5.90
N GLU A 237 12.48 -11.08 6.41
CA GLU A 237 13.28 -9.89 6.67
C GLU A 237 12.85 -9.24 7.98
N THR A 238 13.77 -8.51 8.62
CA THR A 238 13.44 -7.61 9.72
C THR A 238 13.65 -6.17 9.26
N VAL A 239 12.66 -5.31 9.53
CA VAL A 239 12.73 -3.86 9.35
C VAL A 239 12.86 -3.23 10.72
N ALA A 240 13.98 -2.55 10.99
CA ALA A 240 14.22 -1.95 12.30
C ALA A 240 13.15 -0.90 12.65
N ALA A 241 13.02 -0.60 13.95
CA ALA A 241 12.15 0.46 14.43
C ALA A 241 12.51 1.80 13.76
N LYS A 242 11.49 2.61 13.45
CA LYS A 242 11.64 3.95 12.84
C LYS A 242 12.56 3.95 11.61
N SER A 243 12.45 2.94 10.76
CA SER A 243 13.33 2.79 9.59
C SER A 243 12.55 2.27 8.38
N VAL A 244 13.18 2.39 7.21
CA VAL A 244 12.68 1.81 5.96
C VAL A 244 13.70 0.83 5.41
N LYS A 245 13.21 -0.26 4.81
CA LYS A 245 14.05 -1.26 4.15
C LYS A 245 13.50 -1.63 2.78
N ALA A 246 14.36 -1.54 1.76
CA ALA A 246 14.06 -2.04 0.43
C ALA A 246 14.29 -3.56 0.37
N ILE A 247 13.26 -4.32 0.01
CA ILE A 247 13.28 -5.76 -0.14
C ILE A 247 13.12 -6.10 -1.62
N THR A 248 14.21 -6.55 -2.23
CA THR A 248 14.21 -6.92 -3.66
C THR A 248 13.43 -8.20 -3.88
N LEU A 249 12.63 -8.28 -4.94
CA LEU A 249 11.79 -9.42 -5.26
C LEU A 249 12.10 -9.93 -6.68
N PRO A 250 12.08 -11.26 -6.91
CA PRO A 250 12.34 -11.81 -8.24
C PRO A 250 11.30 -11.36 -9.28
N TRP A 251 11.73 -11.13 -10.52
CA TRP A 251 10.80 -10.91 -11.62
C TRP A 251 9.92 -12.14 -11.88
N ILE A 252 8.65 -11.92 -12.25
CA ILE A 252 7.72 -12.98 -12.71
C ILE A 252 7.51 -12.78 -14.22
N PRO A 253 8.21 -13.53 -15.09
CA PRO A 253 8.20 -13.30 -16.54
C PRO A 253 6.81 -13.33 -17.18
N ALA A 254 5.88 -14.10 -16.61
CA ALA A 254 4.51 -14.22 -17.10
C ALA A 254 3.70 -12.91 -16.95
N LEU A 255 4.09 -12.04 -16.02
CA LEU A 255 3.48 -10.72 -15.84
C LEU A 255 4.31 -9.62 -16.51
N THR A 256 5.63 -9.64 -16.35
CA THR A 256 6.45 -8.48 -16.74
C THR A 256 6.83 -8.42 -18.22
N LYS A 257 6.86 -9.54 -18.95
CA LYS A 257 7.37 -9.60 -20.34
C LYS A 257 6.27 -9.67 -21.37
N GLY A 258 6.64 -9.32 -22.60
CA GLY A 258 5.76 -9.43 -23.77
C GLY A 258 4.77 -8.27 -23.86
N LEU A 259 3.87 -8.35 -24.84
CA LEU A 259 2.94 -7.28 -25.17
C LEU A 259 1.49 -7.66 -24.87
N GLY A 260 1.27 -8.85 -24.30
CA GLY A 260 -0.01 -9.53 -24.23
C GLY A 260 0.09 -10.96 -24.79
N PRO A 261 -1.05 -11.64 -25.02
CA PRO A 261 -2.41 -11.17 -24.74
C PRO A 261 -2.69 -11.02 -23.25
N SER A 262 -3.87 -10.53 -22.90
CA SER A 262 -4.35 -10.55 -21.52
C SER A 262 -4.32 -11.98 -20.96
N ALA A 263 -3.99 -12.14 -19.69
CA ALA A 263 -3.78 -13.45 -19.09
C ALA A 263 -4.09 -13.44 -17.59
N VAL A 264 -4.49 -14.60 -17.07
CA VAL A 264 -4.47 -14.89 -15.64
C VAL A 264 -3.17 -15.63 -15.35
N VAL A 265 -2.42 -15.14 -14.37
CA VAL A 265 -1.19 -15.78 -13.87
C VAL A 265 -1.48 -16.29 -12.47
N ALA A 266 -1.50 -17.61 -12.35
CA ALA A 266 -1.71 -18.27 -11.07
C ALA A 266 -0.58 -17.94 -10.10
N GLU A 267 -0.93 -17.64 -8.84
CA GLU A 267 0.03 -17.19 -7.82
C GLU A 267 0.93 -16.06 -8.38
N GLY A 268 0.34 -15.12 -9.12
CA GLY A 268 1.05 -14.06 -9.84
C GLY A 268 1.58 -12.96 -8.92
N ALA A 269 0.97 -12.77 -7.76
CA ALA A 269 1.38 -11.76 -6.79
C ALA A 269 2.24 -12.37 -5.67
N TYR A 270 3.11 -11.53 -5.09
CA TYR A 270 3.68 -11.82 -3.78
C TYR A 270 2.67 -11.46 -2.70
N ARG A 271 2.71 -12.15 -1.55
CA ARG A 271 2.02 -11.73 -0.33
C ARG A 271 3.06 -11.37 0.71
N LEU A 272 3.05 -10.12 1.17
CA LEU A 272 3.91 -9.58 2.20
C LEU A 272 3.09 -9.41 3.48
N ARG A 273 3.44 -10.20 4.51
CA ARG A 273 2.86 -10.12 5.84
C ARG A 273 3.85 -9.50 6.82
N SER A 274 3.35 -8.66 7.70
CA SER A 274 4.10 -8.01 8.78
C SER A 274 3.47 -8.28 10.13
N ASP A 275 4.28 -8.52 11.16
CA ASP A 275 3.83 -8.75 12.55
C ASP A 275 3.31 -7.49 13.28
N ARG A 276 3.26 -6.37 12.56
CA ARG A 276 2.82 -5.06 13.04
C ARG A 276 2.55 -4.13 11.85
N PRO A 277 1.80 -3.03 12.05
CA PRO A 277 1.48 -2.10 10.98
C PRO A 277 2.74 -1.45 10.37
N VAL A 278 2.86 -1.52 9.05
CA VAL A 278 3.92 -0.92 8.23
C VAL A 278 3.30 -0.22 7.02
N THR A 279 4.08 0.52 6.25
CA THR A 279 3.70 1.00 4.91
C THR A 279 4.54 0.30 3.85
N VAL A 280 3.96 0.00 2.69
CA VAL A 280 4.67 -0.64 1.58
C VAL A 280 4.53 0.19 0.30
N TYR A 281 5.67 0.53 -0.30
CA TYR A 281 5.74 1.06 -1.66
C TYR A 281 6.31 -0.03 -2.57
N GLN A 282 5.83 -0.15 -3.81
CA GLN A 282 6.50 -0.98 -4.81
C GLN A 282 7.24 -0.11 -5.82
N TYR A 283 8.43 -0.55 -6.21
CA TYR A 283 9.27 0.14 -7.19
C TYR A 283 9.53 -0.75 -8.39
N ASN A 284 9.27 -0.19 -9.57
CA ASN A 284 9.48 -0.81 -10.87
C ASN A 284 10.20 0.20 -11.78
N LEU A 285 11.46 0.58 -11.51
CA LEU A 285 12.49 -0.15 -10.75
C LEU A 285 12.97 0.61 -9.50
N LEU A 286 13.59 -0.10 -8.56
CA LEU A 286 14.12 0.48 -7.31
C LEU A 286 15.25 1.49 -7.54
N TYR A 287 16.21 1.14 -8.40
CA TYR A 287 17.38 1.98 -8.65
C TYR A 287 17.15 2.87 -9.85
N ALA A 288 17.71 4.08 -9.74
CA ALA A 288 17.92 5.06 -10.78
C ALA A 288 18.22 4.41 -12.16
N SER A 289 17.29 4.56 -13.10
CA SER A 289 17.29 3.96 -14.43
C SER A 289 16.26 4.69 -15.31
N ALA A 290 16.20 4.32 -16.59
CA ALA A 290 15.02 4.55 -17.43
C ALA A 290 13.99 3.43 -17.27
N SER A 291 12.75 3.69 -17.67
CA SER A 291 11.63 2.75 -17.57
C SER A 291 11.25 2.51 -16.10
N ASN A 292 11.00 3.57 -15.33
CA ASN A 292 10.80 3.54 -13.88
C ASN A 292 9.45 4.13 -13.47
N ASP A 293 8.79 3.51 -12.49
CA ASP A 293 7.77 4.16 -11.68
C ASP A 293 7.68 3.51 -10.29
N ALA A 294 6.88 4.09 -9.40
CA ALA A 294 6.62 3.54 -8.08
C ALA A 294 5.19 3.79 -7.63
N SER A 295 4.63 2.84 -6.87
CA SER A 295 3.24 2.91 -6.39
C SER A 295 3.16 2.76 -4.88
N LEU A 296 2.20 3.45 -4.27
CA LEU A 296 1.85 3.21 -2.88
C LEU A 296 0.90 2.01 -2.82
N LEU A 297 1.32 0.92 -2.18
CA LEU A 297 0.41 -0.21 -2.00
C LEU A 297 -0.58 0.08 -0.88
N LEU A 298 -1.84 -0.24 -1.13
CA LEU A 298 -2.85 -0.28 -0.08
C LEU A 298 -2.80 -1.64 0.61
N PRO A 299 -2.88 -1.69 1.95
CA PRO A 299 -3.00 -2.97 2.64
C PRO A 299 -4.36 -3.60 2.34
N VAL A 300 -4.44 -4.92 2.50
CA VAL A 300 -5.65 -5.70 2.26
C VAL A 300 -6.89 -5.15 2.97
N ASN A 301 -6.76 -4.67 4.21
CA ASN A 301 -7.89 -4.12 4.98
C ASN A 301 -8.48 -2.86 4.34
N ALA A 302 -7.80 -2.28 3.35
CA ALA A 302 -8.25 -1.13 2.59
C ALA A 302 -8.74 -1.48 1.17
N TRP A 303 -8.81 -2.76 0.80
CA TRP A 303 -9.30 -3.19 -0.50
C TRP A 303 -10.82 -3.33 -0.51
N THR A 304 -11.45 -3.01 -1.63
CA THR A 304 -12.89 -3.22 -1.87
C THR A 304 -13.09 -3.98 -3.18
N GLY A 305 -14.33 -4.02 -3.69
CA GLY A 305 -14.66 -4.68 -4.95
C GLY A 305 -14.66 -3.75 -6.17
N ASP A 306 -14.79 -2.43 -5.99
CA ASP A 306 -15.14 -1.53 -7.08
C ASP A 306 -14.06 -0.47 -7.36
N TYR A 307 -13.59 -0.43 -8.61
CA TYR A 307 -12.49 0.44 -9.05
C TYR A 307 -12.75 1.05 -10.43
N VAL A 308 -12.09 2.17 -10.72
CA VAL A 308 -11.87 2.68 -12.08
C VAL A 308 -10.40 2.70 -12.42
N VAL A 309 -10.09 2.29 -13.64
CA VAL A 309 -8.72 2.25 -14.16
C VAL A 309 -8.30 3.64 -14.65
N ALA A 310 -7.10 4.07 -14.25
CA ALA A 310 -6.33 5.11 -14.94
C ALA A 310 -5.15 4.46 -15.66
N SER A 311 -5.11 4.59 -16.99
CA SER A 311 -4.03 4.07 -17.84
C SER A 311 -3.64 5.16 -18.85
N TYR A 312 -2.98 4.78 -19.94
CA TYR A 312 -2.65 5.67 -21.04
C TYR A 312 -2.90 4.98 -22.39
N PRO A 313 -3.12 5.70 -23.50
CA PRO A 313 -3.37 5.08 -24.80
C PRO A 313 -2.22 4.18 -25.23
N HIS A 314 -2.57 3.07 -25.86
CA HIS A 314 -1.63 2.18 -26.54
C HIS A 314 -0.64 2.98 -27.40
N PHE A 315 0.65 2.71 -27.26
CA PHE A 315 1.71 3.40 -27.99
C PHE A 315 2.01 2.71 -29.34
N PRO A 316 1.53 3.26 -30.48
CA PRO A 316 1.53 2.53 -31.75
C PRO A 316 2.92 2.36 -32.38
N GLN A 317 3.90 3.19 -32.03
CA GLN A 317 5.24 3.16 -32.62
C GLN A 317 6.01 1.89 -32.23
N LEU A 318 5.81 1.40 -31.00
CA LEU A 318 6.47 0.21 -30.45
C LEU A 318 5.49 -0.94 -30.16
N ASP A 319 4.21 -0.75 -30.47
CA ASP A 319 3.12 -1.69 -30.16
C ASP A 319 3.01 -1.98 -28.65
N TYR A 320 3.24 -0.97 -27.82
CA TYR A 320 3.25 -1.11 -26.37
C TYR A 320 1.88 -0.86 -25.77
N PRO A 321 1.38 -1.77 -24.91
CA PRO A 321 0.07 -1.64 -24.31
C PRO A 321 0.09 -0.78 -23.04
N GLY A 322 -0.97 0.01 -22.87
CA GLY A 322 -1.52 0.32 -21.55
C GLY A 322 -2.07 -0.94 -20.89
N PHE A 323 -2.02 -1.03 -19.56
CA PHE A 323 -2.45 -2.21 -18.82
C PHE A 323 -3.21 -1.87 -17.53
N TYR A 324 -3.92 -2.88 -17.02
CA TYR A 324 -4.26 -2.99 -15.60
C TYR A 324 -4.10 -4.43 -15.12
N ALA A 325 -3.78 -4.62 -13.85
CA ALA A 325 -3.62 -5.89 -13.18
C ALA A 325 -4.57 -5.95 -11.97
N VAL A 326 -5.32 -7.05 -11.83
CA VAL A 326 -6.23 -7.30 -10.71
C VAL A 326 -5.73 -8.49 -9.92
N THR A 327 -5.47 -8.31 -8.63
CA THR A 327 -4.98 -9.34 -7.71
C THR A 327 -6.06 -9.71 -6.70
N ALA A 328 -6.35 -11.00 -6.56
CA ALA A 328 -7.31 -11.49 -5.56
C ALA A 328 -6.60 -11.92 -4.27
N ARG A 329 -7.21 -11.61 -3.12
CA ARG A 329 -6.77 -12.13 -1.82
C ARG A 329 -7.37 -13.49 -1.49
N GLU A 330 -8.61 -13.73 -1.91
CA GLU A 330 -9.41 -14.88 -1.52
C GLU A 330 -9.71 -15.79 -2.71
N ASP A 331 -9.80 -17.09 -2.44
CA ASP A 331 -10.18 -18.08 -3.45
C ASP A 331 -11.58 -17.84 -4.02
N GLY A 332 -11.77 -18.15 -5.29
CA GLY A 332 -13.06 -18.00 -5.97
C GLY A 332 -13.58 -16.56 -6.04
N THR A 333 -12.70 -15.55 -6.05
CA THR A 333 -13.08 -14.15 -6.26
C THR A 333 -13.54 -13.95 -7.71
N THR A 334 -14.78 -13.48 -7.91
CA THR A 334 -15.35 -13.22 -9.23
C THR A 334 -15.21 -11.75 -9.60
N VAL A 335 -14.42 -11.47 -10.62
CA VAL A 335 -14.16 -10.13 -11.14
C VAL A 335 -14.92 -9.89 -12.45
N THR A 336 -15.73 -8.84 -12.49
CA THR A 336 -16.47 -8.37 -13.67
C THR A 336 -15.83 -7.10 -14.24
N LEU A 337 -15.57 -7.10 -15.54
CA LEU A 337 -14.94 -5.98 -16.26
C LEU A 337 -15.96 -5.23 -17.12
N ALA A 338 -16.03 -3.91 -16.92
CA ALA A 338 -16.91 -3.00 -17.66
C ALA A 338 -16.08 -1.95 -18.42
N PRO A 339 -15.71 -2.20 -19.69
CA PRO A 339 -14.87 -1.29 -20.47
C PRO A 339 -15.52 0.08 -20.68
N SER A 340 -14.71 1.14 -20.63
CA SER A 340 -15.15 2.50 -20.96
C SER A 340 -15.35 2.70 -22.46
N THR A 341 -15.74 3.91 -22.86
CA THR A 341 -15.81 4.30 -24.28
C THR A 341 -14.47 4.12 -25.00
N THR A 342 -13.33 4.22 -24.30
CA THR A 342 -11.97 4.04 -24.87
C THR A 342 -11.34 2.69 -24.53
N GLY A 343 -11.81 2.03 -23.47
CA GLY A 343 -11.28 0.76 -22.96
C GLY A 343 -11.77 -0.48 -23.72
N ASN A 344 -12.59 -0.31 -24.74
CA ASN A 344 -13.24 -1.41 -25.47
C ASN A 344 -12.34 -2.09 -26.54
N LYS A 345 -11.02 -1.99 -26.40
CA LYS A 345 -10.04 -2.60 -27.31
C LYS A 345 -8.92 -3.21 -26.49
N VAL A 346 -9.06 -4.50 -26.26
CA VAL A 346 -8.18 -5.32 -25.42
C VAL A 346 -7.61 -6.47 -26.24
N GLN A 347 -6.39 -6.88 -25.94
CA GLN A 347 -5.85 -8.14 -26.45
C GLN A 347 -6.49 -9.29 -25.70
N ALA A 348 -7.45 -9.96 -26.33
CA ALA A 348 -8.28 -10.99 -25.70
C ALA A 348 -7.45 -12.16 -25.12
N GLY A 349 -7.83 -12.61 -23.93
CA GLY A 349 -7.18 -13.71 -23.20
C GLY A 349 -7.49 -13.65 -21.71
N GLY A 350 -7.19 -14.72 -20.96
CA GLY A 350 -7.44 -14.77 -19.51
C GLY A 350 -8.91 -14.61 -19.10
N GLY A 351 -9.86 -14.94 -19.99
CA GLY A 351 -11.30 -14.72 -19.76
C GLY A 351 -11.81 -13.34 -20.16
N VAL A 352 -10.95 -12.48 -20.73
CA VAL A 352 -11.30 -11.14 -21.23
C VAL A 352 -11.47 -11.16 -22.75
N ALA A 353 -12.58 -10.63 -23.24
CA ALA A 353 -12.89 -10.50 -24.66
C ALA A 353 -12.17 -9.30 -25.30
N ALA A 354 -12.11 -9.27 -26.63
CA ALA A 354 -11.43 -8.20 -27.36
C ALA A 354 -12.09 -6.83 -27.21
N ASP A 355 -13.37 -6.81 -26.85
CA ASP A 355 -14.12 -5.59 -26.53
C ASP A 355 -13.93 -5.13 -25.07
N GLY A 356 -13.05 -5.79 -24.30
CA GLY A 356 -12.72 -5.47 -22.91
C GLY A 356 -13.71 -6.02 -21.88
N THR A 357 -14.79 -6.68 -22.29
CA THR A 357 -15.72 -7.34 -21.35
C THR A 357 -15.16 -8.66 -20.84
N GLY A 358 -15.49 -9.05 -19.61
CA GLY A 358 -15.07 -10.32 -19.04
C GLY A 358 -15.65 -10.57 -17.66
N VAL A 359 -15.84 -11.85 -17.33
CA VAL A 359 -16.11 -12.32 -15.96
C VAL A 359 -15.07 -13.39 -15.68
N VAL A 360 -14.17 -13.12 -14.73
CA VAL A 360 -12.99 -13.93 -14.45
C VAL A 360 -13.03 -14.36 -12.99
N VAL A 361 -12.82 -15.65 -12.72
CA VAL A 361 -12.67 -16.17 -11.35
C VAL A 361 -11.18 -16.27 -11.05
N LEU A 362 -10.77 -15.73 -9.91
CA LEU A 362 -9.39 -15.69 -9.43
C LEU A 362 -9.29 -16.38 -8.08
N ASP A 363 -8.24 -17.15 -7.89
CA ASP A 363 -7.90 -17.71 -6.58
C ASP A 363 -6.92 -16.79 -5.83
N ALA A 364 -6.68 -17.07 -4.54
CA ALA A 364 -5.82 -16.24 -3.69
C ALA A 364 -4.40 -16.11 -4.28
N GLY A 365 -3.98 -14.87 -4.54
CA GLY A 365 -2.69 -14.54 -5.14
C GLY A 365 -2.65 -14.60 -6.66
N ASP A 366 -3.74 -14.99 -7.33
CA ASP A 366 -3.83 -14.90 -8.78
C ASP A 366 -3.88 -13.45 -9.26
N VAL A 367 -3.31 -13.22 -10.44
CA VAL A 367 -3.27 -11.90 -11.08
C VAL A 367 -3.88 -11.99 -12.47
N LEU A 368 -4.97 -11.27 -12.70
CA LEU A 368 -5.48 -10.98 -14.04
C LEU A 368 -4.77 -9.75 -14.60
N GLN A 369 -3.92 -9.91 -15.61
CA GLN A 369 -3.30 -8.80 -16.32
C GLN A 369 -3.97 -8.58 -17.68
N VAL A 370 -4.51 -7.38 -17.88
CA VAL A 370 -5.21 -6.98 -19.10
C VAL A 370 -4.37 -5.98 -19.88
N ALA A 371 -4.19 -6.25 -21.17
CA ALA A 371 -3.38 -5.43 -22.08
C ALA A 371 -4.26 -4.80 -23.18
N SER A 372 -4.09 -3.50 -23.42
CA SER A 372 -4.76 -2.81 -24.53
C SER A 372 -4.32 -3.36 -25.88
N ALA A 373 -5.27 -3.44 -26.82
CA ALA A 373 -4.97 -3.68 -28.23
C ALA A 373 -4.64 -2.35 -28.95
N PRO A 374 -4.09 -2.41 -30.18
CA PRO A 374 -3.81 -1.20 -30.96
C PRO A 374 -4.98 -0.22 -31.04
N GLY A 375 -4.72 1.01 -30.60
CA GLY A 375 -5.70 2.10 -30.56
C GLY A 375 -6.73 2.02 -29.43
N GLY A 376 -6.48 1.21 -28.40
CA GLY A 376 -7.21 1.22 -27.12
C GLY A 376 -6.57 2.15 -26.08
N ASP A 377 -7.39 2.58 -25.12
CA ASP A 377 -6.96 3.28 -23.89
C ASP A 377 -7.85 2.78 -22.75
N LEU A 378 -7.26 2.00 -21.84
CA LEU A 378 -8.00 1.29 -20.78
C LEU A 378 -8.56 2.22 -19.70
N THR A 379 -8.24 3.51 -19.75
CA THR A 379 -8.75 4.52 -18.81
C THR A 379 -10.27 4.53 -18.75
N GLY A 380 -10.81 4.60 -17.55
CA GLY A 380 -12.23 4.60 -17.28
C GLY A 380 -12.85 3.21 -17.20
N THR A 381 -12.10 2.13 -17.46
CA THR A 381 -12.64 0.76 -17.30
C THR A 381 -13.05 0.55 -15.85
N GLY A 382 -14.30 0.16 -15.64
CA GLY A 382 -14.83 -0.22 -14.34
C GLY A 382 -14.50 -1.67 -14.02
N ILE A 383 -14.12 -1.93 -12.78
CA ILE A 383 -13.89 -3.27 -12.23
C ILE A 383 -14.84 -3.42 -11.05
N SER A 384 -15.53 -4.56 -10.97
CA SER A 384 -16.40 -4.92 -9.85
C SER A 384 -16.12 -6.36 -9.44
N ALA A 385 -15.83 -6.60 -8.16
CA ALA A 385 -15.55 -7.92 -7.61
C ALA A 385 -16.47 -8.23 -6.43
N ASP A 386 -16.82 -9.50 -6.25
CA ASP A 386 -17.63 -9.97 -5.13
C ASP A 386 -16.85 -10.08 -3.81
N LYS A 387 -15.52 -9.98 -3.88
CA LYS A 387 -14.58 -9.97 -2.75
C LYS A 387 -13.50 -8.91 -2.95
N PRO A 388 -12.81 -8.47 -1.89
CA PRO A 388 -11.76 -7.45 -1.99
C PRO A 388 -10.62 -7.83 -2.95
N VAL A 389 -10.25 -6.90 -3.82
CA VAL A 389 -9.14 -7.05 -4.79
C VAL A 389 -8.23 -5.83 -4.79
N GLN A 390 -6.99 -6.00 -5.25
CA GLN A 390 -6.13 -4.89 -5.62
C GLN A 390 -6.18 -4.65 -7.12
N VAL A 391 -6.12 -3.38 -7.52
CA VAL A 391 -5.96 -2.99 -8.92
C VAL A 391 -4.72 -2.10 -9.05
N ILE A 392 -3.78 -2.48 -9.91
CA ILE A 392 -2.68 -1.61 -10.36
C ILE A 392 -2.86 -1.33 -11.84
N ALA A 393 -2.71 -0.08 -12.26
CA ALA A 393 -2.86 0.29 -13.65
C ALA A 393 -1.72 1.19 -14.12
N GLY A 394 -1.49 1.19 -15.43
CA GLY A 394 -0.29 1.80 -15.96
C GLY A 394 -0.10 1.59 -17.45
N HIS A 395 1.15 1.68 -17.88
CA HIS A 395 1.55 1.45 -19.26
C HIS A 395 2.96 0.85 -19.34
N LYS A 396 3.18 -0.06 -20.30
CA LYS A 396 4.48 -0.73 -20.47
C LYS A 396 5.63 0.27 -20.70
N CYS A 397 5.50 1.11 -21.73
CA CYS A 397 6.29 2.35 -21.90
C CYS A 397 5.52 3.28 -22.84
N THR A 398 5.30 4.55 -22.47
CA THR A 398 4.55 5.49 -23.33
C THR A 398 5.08 6.92 -23.26
N ASN A 399 4.93 7.62 -24.38
CA ASN A 399 5.17 9.06 -24.47
C ASN A 399 3.99 9.79 -23.80
N VAL A 400 4.29 10.78 -22.96
CA VAL A 400 3.27 11.62 -22.35
C VAL A 400 3.56 13.10 -22.62
N PRO A 401 2.71 13.83 -23.35
CA PRO A 401 1.64 13.35 -24.23
C PRO A 401 2.14 12.37 -25.31
N THR A 402 1.22 11.66 -25.97
CA THR A 402 1.54 10.60 -26.97
C THR A 402 2.52 10.99 -28.09
N ASN A 403 2.72 12.27 -28.35
CA ASN A 403 3.62 12.82 -29.37
C ASN A 403 4.88 13.52 -28.80
N VAL A 404 5.15 13.33 -27.50
CA VAL A 404 6.26 13.98 -26.79
C VAL A 404 7.16 12.88 -26.21
N GLU A 405 8.33 12.72 -26.82
CA GLU A 405 9.37 11.81 -26.34
C GLU A 405 9.96 12.29 -25.00
N ALA A 406 10.64 11.45 -24.21
CA ALA A 406 10.79 10.01 -24.39
C ALA A 406 9.69 9.23 -23.64
N CYS A 407 9.61 7.92 -23.88
CA CYS A 407 8.62 7.06 -23.23
C CYS A 407 9.13 6.58 -21.87
N ASP A 408 8.22 6.40 -20.91
CA ASP A 408 8.52 5.72 -19.66
C ASP A 408 7.42 4.71 -19.30
N HIS A 409 7.78 3.81 -18.38
CA HIS A 409 6.83 3.00 -17.64
C HIS A 409 5.92 3.91 -16.79
N LEU A 410 4.65 3.55 -16.68
CA LEU A 410 3.70 4.21 -15.78
C LEU A 410 3.10 3.14 -14.88
N GLU A 411 2.97 3.41 -13.58
CA GLU A 411 2.35 2.49 -12.64
C GLU A 411 1.83 3.18 -11.38
N GLU A 412 0.55 2.97 -11.05
CA GLU A 412 0.03 3.33 -9.73
C GLU A 412 -1.03 2.31 -9.26
N ALA A 413 -1.11 2.12 -7.94
CA ALA A 413 -2.19 1.36 -7.31
C ALA A 413 -3.47 2.20 -7.36
N MET A 414 -4.51 1.67 -8.00
CA MET A 414 -5.77 2.37 -8.12
C MET A 414 -6.48 2.42 -6.77
N PHE A 415 -7.00 3.58 -6.42
CA PHE A 415 -7.83 3.73 -5.23
C PHE A 415 -9.23 3.12 -5.48
N PRO A 416 -9.81 2.42 -4.49
CA PRO A 416 -11.18 1.96 -4.57
C PRO A 416 -12.14 3.14 -4.70
N TYR A 417 -13.31 2.91 -5.30
CA TYR A 417 -14.31 3.97 -5.50
C TYR A 417 -14.72 4.68 -4.23
N GLU A 418 -14.77 3.95 -3.11
CA GLU A 418 -15.09 4.48 -1.80
C GLU A 418 -14.08 5.52 -1.35
N ALA A 419 -12.80 5.34 -1.68
CA ALA A 419 -11.71 6.26 -1.34
C ALA A 419 -11.61 7.47 -2.28
N LEU A 420 -12.39 7.54 -3.37
CA LEU A 420 -12.45 8.71 -4.23
C LEU A 420 -13.30 9.82 -3.60
N ALA A 421 -12.99 11.06 -3.98
CA ALA A 421 -13.54 12.26 -3.37
C ALA A 421 -14.10 13.22 -4.43
N THR A 422 -14.64 14.34 -3.94
CA THR A 422 -15.23 15.40 -4.76
C THR A 422 -14.34 16.65 -4.87
N GLU A 423 -13.17 16.69 -4.22
CA GLU A 423 -12.27 17.84 -4.27
C GLU A 423 -10.77 17.42 -4.23
N TYR A 424 -10.00 17.98 -5.15
CA TYR A 424 -8.56 17.75 -5.28
C TYR A 424 -7.83 19.06 -5.58
N ILE A 425 -6.56 19.11 -5.15
CA ILE A 425 -5.61 20.14 -5.57
C ILE A 425 -4.60 19.51 -6.52
N VAL A 426 -4.41 20.16 -7.66
CA VAL A 426 -3.58 19.67 -8.77
C VAL A 426 -2.39 20.61 -8.94
N VAL A 427 -1.19 20.05 -8.93
CA VAL A 427 0.08 20.79 -9.02
C VAL A 427 1.08 20.01 -9.89
N PRO A 428 1.75 20.67 -10.85
CA PRO A 428 2.71 19.98 -11.70
C PRO A 428 3.99 19.67 -10.89
N PRO A 429 4.56 18.46 -11.01
CA PRO A 429 5.78 18.10 -10.29
C PRO A 429 7.00 18.84 -10.86
N GLY A 430 8.12 18.77 -10.14
CA GLY A 430 9.41 19.17 -10.68
C GLY A 430 9.86 18.15 -11.71
N GLN A 431 10.49 18.59 -12.81
CA GLN A 431 11.04 17.68 -13.82
C GLN A 431 12.52 17.98 -14.15
N SER A 432 13.11 18.97 -13.47
CA SER A 432 14.54 19.28 -13.56
C SER A 432 15.24 18.99 -12.23
N PRO A 433 16.36 18.23 -12.23
CA PRO A 433 17.11 17.92 -11.01
C PRO A 433 17.66 19.13 -10.24
N ASN A 434 17.85 20.24 -10.96
CA ASN A 434 18.39 21.49 -10.45
C ASN A 434 17.31 22.44 -9.89
N GLY A 435 16.03 22.05 -9.92
CA GLY A 435 14.94 22.84 -9.33
C GLY A 435 14.62 24.14 -10.06
N THR A 436 15.07 24.30 -11.31
CA THR A 436 14.73 25.44 -12.19
C THR A 436 13.28 25.36 -12.69
N PRO A 437 12.66 26.49 -13.06
CA PRO A 437 11.23 26.55 -13.33
C PRO A 437 10.94 26.09 -14.75
N ASP A 438 10.76 24.79 -14.94
CA ASP A 438 9.85 24.27 -15.95
C ASP A 438 9.18 23.01 -15.36
N HIS A 439 7.85 23.04 -15.33
CA HIS A 439 7.00 22.02 -14.71
C HIS A 439 5.85 21.80 -15.66
N GLY A 440 5.71 20.60 -16.20
CA GLY A 440 4.62 20.23 -17.09
C GLY A 440 3.94 19.00 -16.55
N GLN A 441 2.64 18.90 -16.81
CA GLN A 441 1.91 17.66 -16.57
C GLN A 441 0.80 17.48 -17.60
N VAL A 442 0.42 16.22 -17.80
CA VAL A 442 -0.89 15.86 -18.32
C VAL A 442 -1.77 15.47 -17.14
N VAL A 443 -3.04 15.87 -17.14
CA VAL A 443 -3.98 15.52 -16.07
C VAL A 443 -5.25 14.94 -16.65
N ARG A 444 -5.67 13.77 -16.17
CA ARG A 444 -6.96 13.15 -16.50
C ARG A 444 -7.88 13.23 -15.30
N PHE A 445 -9.10 13.72 -15.53
CA PHE A 445 -10.19 13.71 -14.56
C PHE A 445 -11.21 12.67 -15.00
N ILE A 446 -11.31 11.57 -14.25
CA ILE A 446 -12.04 10.36 -14.64
C ILE A 446 -13.27 10.22 -13.75
N ALA A 447 -14.46 10.19 -14.33
CA ALA A 447 -15.69 10.07 -13.58
C ALA A 447 -15.84 8.66 -12.99
N ALA A 448 -16.06 8.56 -11.67
CA ALA A 448 -16.48 7.29 -11.06
C ALA A 448 -17.98 7.02 -11.32
N GLU A 449 -18.76 8.10 -11.49
CA GLU A 449 -20.21 8.04 -11.68
C GLU A 449 -20.66 8.77 -12.96
N PRO A 450 -21.76 8.35 -13.60
CA PRO A 450 -22.29 9.04 -14.78
C PRO A 450 -22.83 10.42 -14.43
N ASN A 451 -22.85 11.34 -15.39
CA ASN A 451 -23.30 12.73 -15.24
C ASN A 451 -22.54 13.49 -14.13
N THR A 452 -21.21 13.37 -14.12
CA THR A 452 -20.32 14.11 -13.20
C THR A 452 -20.00 15.48 -13.79
N THR A 453 -20.12 16.54 -12.99
CA THR A 453 -19.86 17.93 -13.39
C THR A 453 -18.67 18.51 -12.62
N LEU A 454 -17.57 18.74 -13.33
CA LEU A 454 -16.33 19.32 -12.83
C LEU A 454 -16.39 20.85 -12.73
N THR A 455 -15.78 21.40 -11.68
CA THR A 455 -15.59 22.83 -11.45
C THR A 455 -14.13 23.10 -11.11
N PHE A 456 -13.50 23.99 -11.87
CA PHE A 456 -12.08 24.34 -11.74
C PHE A 456 -11.90 25.76 -11.20
N VAL A 457 -10.90 25.93 -10.32
CA VAL A 457 -10.51 27.24 -9.77
C VAL A 457 -8.99 27.40 -9.88
N PRO A 458 -8.48 28.26 -10.79
CA PRO A 458 -9.20 28.96 -11.87
C PRO A 458 -9.71 27.99 -12.95
N ASP A 459 -10.57 28.49 -13.86
CA ASP A 459 -11.06 27.69 -14.98
C ASP A 459 -9.92 27.20 -15.89
N GLN A 460 -9.94 25.93 -16.27
CA GLN A 460 -8.90 25.32 -17.11
C GLN A 460 -9.30 25.25 -18.60
N GLY A 461 -10.50 25.70 -18.96
CA GLY A 461 -10.94 25.78 -20.37
C GLY A 461 -11.22 24.43 -21.02
N VAL A 462 -11.44 23.38 -20.23
CA VAL A 462 -11.79 22.02 -20.69
C VAL A 462 -13.29 21.74 -20.50
N PRO A 463 -13.88 20.77 -21.22
CA PRO A 463 -15.23 20.28 -20.94
C PRO A 463 -15.42 19.90 -19.47
N LYS A 464 -16.57 20.26 -18.91
CA LYS A 464 -16.88 20.10 -17.48
C LYS A 464 -17.86 18.97 -17.18
N VAL A 465 -18.53 18.41 -18.19
CA VAL A 465 -19.55 17.38 -17.98
C VAL A 465 -19.05 16.06 -18.55
N LEU A 466 -19.00 15.04 -17.69
CA LEU A 466 -18.65 13.66 -18.01
C LEU A 466 -19.94 12.84 -17.96
N ALA A 467 -20.40 12.34 -19.11
CA ALA A 467 -21.76 11.83 -19.26
C ALA A 467 -21.92 10.41 -18.68
N LYS A 468 -20.89 9.57 -18.82
CA LYS A 468 -20.88 8.18 -18.34
C LYS A 468 -19.83 7.99 -17.25
N ALA A 469 -20.01 6.97 -16.42
CA ALA A 469 -18.91 6.47 -15.58
C ALA A 469 -17.76 6.03 -16.49
N GLY A 470 -16.53 6.31 -16.08
CA GLY A 470 -15.32 6.08 -16.87
C GLY A 470 -15.05 7.10 -17.98
N ASP A 471 -15.98 8.00 -18.30
CA ASP A 471 -15.65 9.14 -19.16
C ASP A 471 -14.59 10.00 -18.46
N PHE A 472 -13.67 10.55 -19.23
CA PHE A 472 -12.64 11.45 -18.71
C PHE A 472 -12.45 12.66 -19.60
N VAL A 473 -11.90 13.72 -19.01
CA VAL A 473 -11.37 14.87 -19.74
C VAL A 473 -9.87 15.02 -19.43
N GLU A 474 -9.09 15.32 -20.46
CA GLU A 474 -7.64 15.45 -20.37
C GLU A 474 -7.23 16.91 -20.54
N LEU A 475 -6.38 17.38 -19.62
CA LEU A 475 -5.67 18.66 -19.74
C LEU A 475 -4.23 18.36 -20.15
N VAL A 476 -3.88 18.74 -21.38
CA VAL A 476 -2.61 18.38 -22.02
C VAL A 476 -1.55 19.44 -21.75
N SER A 477 -0.37 19.01 -21.25
CA SER A 477 0.84 19.83 -21.09
C SER A 477 0.61 21.17 -20.37
N THR A 478 -0.07 21.12 -19.22
CA THR A 478 -0.33 22.30 -18.38
C THR A 478 0.78 22.52 -17.35
N THR A 479 0.98 23.78 -17.00
CA THR A 479 1.83 24.20 -15.85
C THR A 479 0.98 24.79 -14.72
N ALA A 480 -0.35 24.78 -14.88
CA ALA A 480 -1.27 25.41 -13.96
C ALA A 480 -1.35 24.64 -12.62
N ARG A 481 -1.53 25.42 -11.54
CA ARG A 481 -1.88 24.92 -10.21
C ARG A 481 -3.31 25.36 -9.92
N PHE A 482 -4.18 24.43 -9.58
CA PHE A 482 -5.60 24.73 -9.44
C PHE A 482 -6.28 23.76 -8.49
N LYS A 483 -7.50 24.12 -8.09
CA LYS A 483 -8.44 23.22 -7.45
C LYS A 483 -9.41 22.69 -8.48
N VAL A 484 -9.71 21.40 -8.42
CA VAL A 484 -10.83 20.79 -9.12
C VAL A 484 -11.80 20.24 -8.08
N SER A 485 -13.08 20.43 -8.33
CA SER A 485 -14.16 19.87 -7.53
C SER A 485 -15.25 19.32 -8.43
N ALA A 486 -16.12 18.45 -7.91
CA ALA A 486 -17.24 17.91 -8.66
C ALA A 486 -18.47 17.70 -7.77
N ASP A 487 -19.63 17.48 -8.39
CA ASP A 487 -20.86 17.09 -7.70
C ASP A 487 -20.91 15.59 -7.31
N LYS A 488 -19.96 14.80 -7.82
CA LYS A 488 -19.82 13.35 -7.62
C LYS A 488 -18.36 12.94 -7.48
N ARG A 489 -18.11 11.71 -7.03
CA ARG A 489 -16.74 11.18 -6.88
C ARG A 489 -16.07 11.03 -8.24
N PHE A 490 -14.78 11.36 -8.30
CA PHE A 490 -13.96 11.24 -9.50
C PHE A 490 -12.50 11.00 -9.13
N MET A 491 -11.73 10.41 -10.04
CA MET A 491 -10.30 10.20 -9.89
C MET A 491 -9.53 11.27 -10.65
N VAL A 492 -8.37 11.68 -10.11
CA VAL A 492 -7.43 12.58 -10.77
C VAL A 492 -6.09 11.89 -10.95
N ALA A 493 -5.76 11.55 -12.19
CA ALA A 493 -4.45 11.00 -12.55
C ALA A 493 -3.58 12.12 -13.15
N GLN A 494 -2.38 12.30 -12.60
CA GLN A 494 -1.38 13.24 -13.08
C GLN A 494 -0.23 12.46 -13.69
N TYR A 495 0.34 13.01 -14.77
CA TYR A 495 1.46 12.39 -15.48
C TYR A 495 2.53 13.44 -15.77
N MET A 496 3.79 13.11 -15.50
CA MET A 496 4.93 13.89 -15.98
C MET A 496 4.97 13.92 -17.51
N VAL A 497 5.43 15.04 -18.07
CA VAL A 497 5.59 15.23 -19.51
C VAL A 497 6.98 14.74 -19.92
N GLY A 498 7.08 14.00 -21.02
CA GLY A 498 8.35 13.54 -21.57
C GLY A 498 9.31 14.68 -21.92
N GLN A 499 10.60 14.39 -21.88
CA GLN A 499 11.70 15.35 -22.06
C GLN A 499 11.57 16.31 -23.25
N GLY A 500 11.10 15.81 -24.39
CA GLY A 500 10.83 16.55 -25.62
C GLY A 500 9.79 17.67 -25.47
N GLY A 501 9.06 17.70 -24.35
CA GLY A 501 8.15 18.77 -23.96
C GLY A 501 8.88 20.01 -23.44
N GLY A 502 10.20 19.91 -23.18
CA GLY A 502 11.03 21.03 -22.75
C GLY A 502 10.82 21.45 -21.30
N PHE A 503 10.31 20.55 -20.45
CA PHE A 503 10.08 20.84 -19.03
C PHE A 503 11.13 20.27 -18.08
N GLY A 504 12.10 19.50 -18.59
CA GLY A 504 13.06 18.80 -17.77
C GLY A 504 13.72 17.62 -18.50
N GLU A 505 14.55 16.90 -17.75
CA GLU A 505 15.33 15.75 -18.22
C GLU A 505 14.73 14.41 -17.76
N ALA A 506 13.70 14.47 -16.92
CA ALA A 506 12.95 13.30 -16.48
C ALA A 506 11.98 12.79 -17.56
N ASP A 507 11.86 11.47 -17.63
CA ASP A 507 10.85 10.77 -18.43
C ASP A 507 9.50 10.71 -17.68
N PRO A 508 8.39 10.38 -18.37
CA PRO A 508 7.06 10.32 -17.76
C PRO A 508 6.98 9.44 -16.49
N SER A 509 6.06 9.76 -15.58
CA SER A 509 5.70 8.95 -14.42
C SER A 509 4.28 9.35 -13.99
N MET A 510 3.57 8.47 -13.29
CA MET A 510 2.16 8.61 -12.95
C MET A 510 1.94 8.76 -11.44
N LEU A 511 0.99 9.63 -11.07
CA LEU A 511 0.51 9.76 -9.69
C LEU A 511 -1.01 9.89 -9.68
N LEU A 512 -1.68 9.24 -8.72
CA LEU A 512 -3.05 9.59 -8.36
C LEU A 512 -3.06 10.74 -7.33
N ALA A 513 -3.75 11.84 -7.62
CA ALA A 513 -3.82 12.95 -6.66
C ALA A 513 -4.59 12.53 -5.41
N THR A 514 -4.03 12.79 -4.23
CA THR A 514 -4.71 12.57 -2.96
C THR A 514 -5.82 13.60 -2.75
N ALA A 515 -7.00 13.14 -2.34
CA ALA A 515 -8.12 14.01 -2.00
C ALA A 515 -7.78 14.89 -0.79
N THR A 516 -8.26 16.13 -0.77
CA THR A 516 -7.92 17.09 0.29
C THR A 516 -8.37 16.68 1.68
N GLU A 517 -9.41 15.85 1.77
CA GLU A 517 -9.94 15.32 3.04
C GLU A 517 -9.11 14.15 3.60
N GLN A 518 -8.36 13.47 2.74
CA GLN A 518 -7.50 12.32 3.06
C GLN A 518 -6.05 12.71 3.41
N TYR A 519 -5.77 14.01 3.50
CA TYR A 519 -4.47 14.54 3.91
C TYR A 519 -4.12 14.15 5.35
N ARG A 520 -2.83 14.05 5.68
CA ARG A 520 -2.36 13.60 7.01
C ARG A 520 -1.44 14.60 7.67
N LYS A 521 -1.27 14.45 8.99
CA LYS A 521 -0.39 15.32 9.79
C LYS A 521 1.05 14.85 9.79
N ASP A 522 1.28 13.55 9.69
CA ASP A 522 2.59 12.92 9.80
C ASP A 522 2.81 11.88 8.69
N TYR A 523 4.05 11.81 8.23
CA TYR A 523 4.50 10.89 7.20
C TYR A 523 5.90 10.36 7.53
N LEU A 524 6.13 9.08 7.23
CA LEU A 524 7.45 8.47 7.08
C LEU A 524 7.51 7.84 5.70
N PHE A 525 8.46 8.28 4.88
CA PHE A 525 8.60 7.80 3.51
C PHE A 525 10.08 7.68 3.14
N HIS A 526 10.33 7.01 2.02
CA HIS A 526 11.67 6.78 1.50
C HIS A 526 11.83 7.43 0.13
N ALA A 527 12.90 8.20 -0.03
CA ALA A 527 13.37 8.76 -1.27
C ALA A 527 14.77 8.19 -1.54
N PRO A 528 14.95 7.27 -2.50
CA PRO A 528 16.20 6.54 -2.61
C PRO A 528 17.37 7.50 -2.93
N PRO A 529 18.49 7.45 -2.20
CA PRO A 529 19.60 8.41 -2.35
C PRO A 529 20.42 8.19 -3.64
N THR A 530 20.05 7.20 -4.45
CA THR A 530 20.71 6.89 -5.73
C THR A 530 20.24 7.76 -6.88
N TRP A 531 19.14 8.49 -6.71
CA TRP A 531 18.62 9.44 -7.69
C TRP A 531 19.42 10.74 -7.69
N GLU A 532 19.54 11.40 -8.85
CA GLU A 532 20.26 12.67 -8.97
C GLU A 532 19.63 13.76 -8.08
N SER A 533 18.30 13.73 -7.98
CA SER A 533 17.56 14.57 -7.06
C SER A 533 16.28 13.89 -6.63
N ASN A 534 15.89 14.11 -5.38
CA ASN A 534 14.57 13.77 -4.89
C ASN A 534 13.88 15.03 -4.39
N PHE A 535 12.56 15.04 -4.47
CA PHE A 535 11.73 16.13 -3.99
C PHE A 535 10.48 15.58 -3.32
N VAL A 536 9.92 16.40 -2.43
CA VAL A 536 8.54 16.25 -1.97
C VAL A 536 7.77 17.53 -2.26
N ASP A 537 6.64 17.36 -2.93
CA ASP A 537 5.61 18.37 -3.04
C ASP A 537 4.64 18.21 -1.88
N ILE A 538 4.43 19.29 -1.14
CA ILE A 538 3.55 19.36 0.02
C ILE A 538 2.44 20.35 -0.31
N ILE A 539 1.20 19.85 -0.36
CA ILE A 539 -0.01 20.65 -0.53
C ILE A 539 -0.63 20.87 0.85
N LEU A 540 -0.81 22.13 1.24
CA LEU A 540 -1.25 22.50 2.58
C LEU A 540 -2.27 23.64 2.54
N LYS A 541 -3.16 23.70 3.52
CA LYS A 541 -4.02 24.88 3.70
C LYS A 541 -3.17 26.10 4.02
N ASN A 542 -3.62 27.27 3.57
CA ASN A 542 -2.93 28.53 3.86
C ASN A 542 -2.82 28.75 5.37
N GLY A 543 -1.59 29.04 5.84
CA GLY A 543 -1.28 29.25 7.25
C GLY A 543 -0.86 27.99 8.02
N THR A 544 -0.99 26.80 7.42
CA THR A 544 -0.43 25.57 8.00
C THR A 544 1.10 25.65 8.01
N THR A 545 1.72 25.39 9.16
CA THR A 545 3.16 25.18 9.26
C THR A 545 3.50 23.71 9.10
N VAL A 546 4.62 23.41 8.44
CA VAL A 546 5.12 22.04 8.21
C VAL A 546 6.63 22.00 8.37
N SER A 547 7.15 20.88 8.86
CA SER A 547 8.58 20.58 8.90
C SER A 547 8.89 19.30 8.12
N VAL A 548 10.02 19.29 7.41
CA VAL A 548 10.64 18.09 6.81
C VAL A 548 11.90 17.81 7.63
N ASP A 549 12.03 16.59 8.17
CA ASP A 549 13.20 16.17 8.95
C ASP A 549 13.53 17.09 10.14
N GLY A 550 12.48 17.58 10.81
CA GLY A 550 12.57 18.53 11.90
C GLY A 550 12.96 19.95 11.47
N GLN A 551 13.23 20.20 10.18
CA GLN A 551 13.52 21.53 9.65
C GLN A 551 12.23 22.20 9.16
N PRO A 552 11.96 23.46 9.54
CA PRO A 552 10.76 24.16 9.11
C PRO A 552 10.79 24.44 7.61
N VAL A 553 9.68 24.16 6.92
CA VAL A 553 9.50 24.53 5.52
C VAL A 553 9.04 25.98 5.45
N LEU A 554 9.84 26.81 4.78
CA LEU A 554 9.62 28.25 4.72
C LEU A 554 8.94 28.67 3.41
N ALA A 555 8.10 29.69 3.48
CA ALA A 555 7.49 30.39 2.35
C ALA A 555 6.78 29.48 1.31
N PRO A 556 5.76 28.69 1.72
CA PRO A 556 4.93 27.95 0.77
C PRO A 556 4.26 28.92 -0.21
N VAL A 557 4.17 28.53 -1.48
CA VAL A 557 3.63 29.36 -2.56
C VAL A 557 2.13 29.16 -2.66
N GLN A 558 1.36 30.22 -2.45
CA GLN A 558 -0.10 30.16 -2.56
C GLN A 558 -0.57 29.75 -3.96
N ILE A 559 -1.55 28.85 -4.02
CA ILE A 559 -2.17 28.37 -5.25
C ILE A 559 -3.40 29.23 -5.55
N GLY A 560 -3.18 30.37 -6.23
CA GLY A 560 -4.27 31.26 -6.64
C GLY A 560 -5.26 31.59 -5.49
N MET A 561 -6.56 31.43 -5.74
CA MET A 561 -7.63 31.65 -4.75
C MET A 561 -8.17 30.34 -4.16
N THR A 562 -7.42 29.24 -4.19
CA THR A 562 -7.93 27.92 -3.75
C THR A 562 -8.01 27.77 -2.23
N GLY A 563 -7.31 28.62 -1.47
CA GLY A 563 -7.13 28.45 -0.02
C GLY A 563 -5.98 27.51 0.35
N TYR A 564 -5.26 26.97 -0.64
CA TYR A 564 -4.12 26.08 -0.47
C TYR A 564 -2.82 26.74 -0.96
N SER A 565 -1.70 26.22 -0.46
CA SER A 565 -0.34 26.54 -0.89
C SER A 565 0.43 25.26 -1.22
N LEU A 566 1.47 25.42 -2.04
CA LEU A 566 2.43 24.38 -2.39
C LEU A 566 3.78 24.73 -1.78
N ALA A 567 4.37 23.80 -1.04
CA ALA A 567 5.81 23.82 -0.78
C ALA A 567 6.47 22.69 -1.54
N ARG A 568 7.60 22.99 -2.18
CA ARG A 568 8.47 21.99 -2.82
C ARG A 568 9.78 21.97 -2.08
N VAL A 569 10.16 20.81 -1.56
CA VAL A 569 11.39 20.63 -0.80
C VAL A 569 12.28 19.67 -1.56
N LYS A 570 13.51 20.09 -1.86
CA LYS A 570 14.54 19.17 -2.34
C LYS A 570 15.00 18.32 -1.15
N LEU A 571 15.03 17.01 -1.35
CA LEU A 571 15.40 16.03 -0.34
C LEU A 571 16.86 15.66 -0.51
N ASP A 572 17.62 15.75 0.59
CA ASP A 572 18.97 15.18 0.69
C ASP A 572 18.88 13.67 0.99
N ALA A 573 19.97 13.02 1.37
CA ALA A 573 19.96 11.59 1.74
C ALA A 573 19.25 11.26 3.09
N GLY A 574 18.45 12.19 3.62
CA GLY A 574 17.80 12.08 4.93
C GLY A 574 18.75 12.29 6.12
N PRO A 575 18.22 12.42 7.35
CA PRO A 575 19.02 12.70 8.55
C PRO A 575 20.07 11.63 8.89
N LEU A 576 19.81 10.39 8.48
CA LEU A 576 20.68 9.24 8.72
C LEU A 576 21.47 8.81 7.47
N GLY A 577 21.30 9.50 6.34
CA GLY A 577 21.95 9.13 5.07
C GLY A 577 21.34 7.90 4.40
N ASP A 578 20.16 7.45 4.84
CA ASP A 578 19.47 6.24 4.39
C ASP A 578 18.33 6.52 3.40
N GLY A 579 18.09 7.79 3.04
CA GLY A 579 16.99 8.22 2.17
C GLY A 579 15.63 8.30 2.88
N ASN A 580 15.59 8.15 4.21
CA ASN A 580 14.34 8.21 4.96
C ASN A 580 14.04 9.63 5.40
N HIS A 581 12.77 10.01 5.25
CA HIS A 581 12.30 11.36 5.53
C HIS A 581 11.03 11.35 6.35
N THR A 582 10.89 12.39 7.17
CA THR A 582 9.70 12.62 7.99
C THR A 582 9.07 13.96 7.65
N ILE A 583 7.73 14.01 7.66
CA ILE A 583 6.97 15.26 7.60
C ILE A 583 6.09 15.36 8.84
N LEU A 584 6.02 16.57 9.41
CA LEU A 584 5.09 16.90 10.48
C LEU A 584 4.42 18.25 10.18
N GLY A 585 3.09 18.24 10.05
CA GLY A 585 2.24 19.39 9.85
C GLY A 585 1.48 19.78 11.12
N SER A 586 1.24 21.09 11.29
CA SER A 586 0.30 21.60 12.31
C SER A 586 -1.18 21.29 11.98
N ASP A 587 -1.47 21.02 10.71
CA ASP A 587 -2.74 20.50 10.18
C ASP A 587 -2.44 19.45 9.10
N ARG A 588 -3.48 18.76 8.62
CA ARG A 588 -3.42 17.77 7.53
C ARG A 588 -2.84 18.40 6.24
N VAL A 589 -1.83 17.76 5.63
CA VAL A 589 -1.20 18.11 4.35
C VAL A 589 -1.22 16.89 3.43
N GLY A 590 -1.20 17.09 2.11
CA GLY A 590 -1.05 16.03 1.12
C GLY A 590 0.36 16.05 0.52
N ILE A 591 0.92 14.90 0.19
CA ILE A 591 2.28 14.82 -0.35
C ILE A 591 2.40 13.94 -1.60
N GLY A 592 3.24 14.39 -2.54
CA GLY A 592 3.74 13.57 -3.65
C GLY A 592 5.26 13.56 -3.60
N VAL A 593 5.86 12.37 -3.61
CA VAL A 593 7.31 12.18 -3.52
C VAL A 593 7.81 11.70 -4.87
N TYR A 594 8.88 12.30 -5.37
CA TYR A 594 9.42 11.92 -6.67
C TYR A 594 10.94 12.10 -6.75
N GLY A 595 11.56 11.26 -7.57
CA GLY A 595 12.97 11.35 -7.92
C GLY A 595 13.11 11.63 -9.40
N LEU A 596 14.17 12.36 -9.74
CA LEU A 596 14.47 12.78 -11.11
C LEU A 596 15.92 12.49 -11.44
N GLN A 597 16.13 12.07 -12.68
CA GLN A 597 17.41 11.98 -13.36
C GLN A 597 17.18 12.11 -14.87
N ASP A 598 18.26 12.21 -15.63
CA ASP A 598 18.21 12.05 -17.08
C ASP A 598 17.62 10.67 -17.47
N PHE A 599 16.57 10.68 -18.31
CA PHE A 599 15.80 9.51 -18.75
C PHE A 599 15.14 8.69 -17.64
N GLY A 600 14.83 9.28 -16.48
CA GLY A 600 14.16 8.50 -15.43
C GLY A 600 13.44 9.34 -14.41
N SER A 601 12.31 8.83 -13.94
CA SER A 601 11.59 9.36 -12.79
C SER A 601 10.93 8.25 -11.96
N TYR A 602 10.49 8.60 -10.76
CA TYR A 602 9.42 7.90 -10.06
C TYR A 602 8.54 8.96 -9.43
N TRP A 603 7.25 8.69 -9.28
CA TRP A 603 6.33 9.60 -8.60
C TRP A 603 5.30 8.81 -7.83
N VAL A 604 5.29 8.99 -6.51
CA VAL A 604 4.46 8.15 -5.64
C VAL A 604 3.65 8.98 -4.67
N VAL A 605 2.44 8.50 -4.39
CA VAL A 605 1.58 9.04 -3.34
C VAL A 605 2.25 8.76 -2.01
N GLY A 606 2.59 9.79 -1.22
CA GLY A 606 3.32 9.56 0.02
C GLY A 606 2.45 9.05 1.19
N GLY A 607 1.13 9.03 1.03
CA GLY A 607 0.18 8.47 2.00
C GLY A 607 -1.15 9.22 2.05
N LEU A 608 -2.19 8.53 2.52
CA LEU A 608 -3.55 9.04 2.58
C LEU A 608 -4.40 8.34 3.65
N ASP A 609 -5.24 9.10 4.34
CA ASP A 609 -6.29 8.54 5.20
C ASP A 609 -7.43 8.03 4.30
N LEU A 610 -7.76 6.74 4.33
CA LEU A 610 -8.84 6.18 3.50
C LEU A 610 -10.17 6.28 4.25
N ASP A 611 -10.44 7.47 4.81
CA ASP A 611 -11.52 7.81 5.77
C ASP A 611 -12.96 7.52 5.26
N HIS A 612 -13.12 7.09 4.01
CA HIS A 612 -14.40 6.81 3.36
C HIS A 612 -14.69 5.33 3.11
N LEU A 613 -13.73 4.46 3.46
CA LEU A 613 -13.91 3.01 3.43
C LEU A 613 -14.78 2.52 4.59
#